data_AF-A0AAU9VMP6-F1
#
_entry.id   AF-A0AAU9VMP6-F1
#
_cell.length_a   1.000
_cell.length_b   1.000
_cell.length_c   1.000
_cell.angle_alpha   90.00
_cell.angle_beta   90.00
_cell.angle_gamma   90.00
#
_symmetry.space_group_name_H-M   'P 1'
#
loop_
_entity.id
_entity.type
_entity.pdbx_description
1 polymer ?
#
loop_
_entity_poly.entity_id
_entity_poly.type
_entity_poly.pdbx_seq_one_letter_code
_entity_poly.pdbx_strand_id
1 'polypeptide(L)'
;REKASKSSGESECDEGHVETAEHQNTEKRLPASYSDSSENCTSEEEIDLGVPEGLRFINISVLASVFETVRCPLCKQGHAVLEEEKMGLASLPILKCSSSKCKFEKLFYTFNKVVNSQAFEVNRRVVLVTRNIGVGHQGLVKFCGVTNMLPPMQENLFQDHLKAVKNAAQTAAEKCMSKAADEVKGFYEPEQDDVYNYWRRRGFSSCYGVVT
;
A
#
# COMPACT_ATOMS: atom_id res chain seq x y z
N ARG A 1 -27.00 2.85 74.35
CA ARG A 1 -26.21 2.69 75.59
C ARG A 1 -25.35 1.46 75.31
N GLU A 2 -24.08 1.50 74.94
CA GLU A 2 -22.97 2.46 75.16
C GLU A 2 -22.25 2.89 73.87
N LYS A 3 -21.44 3.95 74.00
CA LYS A 3 -20.59 4.64 73.02
C LYS A 3 -19.12 4.25 73.22
N ALA A 4 -18.31 4.31 72.16
CA ALA A 4 -16.91 4.78 72.13
C ALA A 4 -16.46 4.91 70.65
N SER A 5 -16.36 6.11 70.03
CA SER A 5 -15.21 7.07 69.95
C SER A 5 -14.01 6.53 69.14
N LYS A 6 -13.74 6.95 67.90
CA LYS A 6 -13.16 8.22 67.32
C LYS A 6 -11.62 8.18 67.13
N SER A 7 -11.16 8.27 65.87
CA SER A 7 -10.17 9.25 65.32
C SER A 7 -9.94 8.93 63.82
N SER A 8 -10.38 9.70 62.82
CA SER A 8 -9.90 11.01 62.30
C SER A 8 -8.40 11.06 61.97
N GLY A 9 -8.10 11.20 60.67
CA GLY A 9 -6.77 11.42 60.11
C GLY A 9 -6.88 11.75 58.62
N GLU A 10 -7.45 12.90 58.30
CA GLU A 10 -7.25 13.60 57.02
C GLU A 10 -5.86 14.25 57.06
N SER A 11 -5.10 14.17 55.97
CA SER A 11 -3.92 15.01 55.75
C SER A 11 -3.99 15.62 54.36
N GLU A 12 -4.38 16.89 54.34
CA GLU A 12 -4.31 17.85 53.26
C GLU A 12 -3.07 18.72 53.48
N CYS A 13 -2.25 18.91 52.42
CA CYS A 13 -1.27 19.99 52.16
C CYS A 13 -0.20 19.43 51.19
N ASP A 14 0.31 20.12 50.17
CA ASP A 14 0.32 21.54 49.88
C ASP A 14 0.69 21.76 48.40
N GLU A 15 0.20 22.86 47.82
CA GLU A 15 0.61 23.38 46.52
C GLU A 15 1.99 24.05 46.65
N GLY A 16 3.02 23.44 46.06
CA GLY A 16 4.35 24.03 45.93
C GLY A 16 4.60 24.52 44.51
N HIS A 17 4.43 25.81 44.28
CA HIS A 17 4.91 26.53 43.11
C HIS A 17 6.44 26.68 43.20
N VAL A 18 7.20 26.10 42.26
CA VAL A 18 8.61 26.46 42.03
C VAL A 18 8.90 26.46 40.53
N GLU A 19 8.99 27.68 40.02
CA GLU A 19 9.90 28.22 39.00
C GLU A 19 10.36 27.32 37.83
N THR A 20 9.98 27.81 36.64
CA THR A 20 10.53 27.49 35.33
C THR A 20 12.05 27.56 35.30
N ALA A 21 12.70 26.41 35.09
CA ALA A 21 14.07 26.33 34.63
C ALA A 21 14.09 26.13 33.11
N GLU A 22 14.62 27.12 32.40
CA GLU A 22 14.88 27.12 30.97
C GLU A 22 15.86 26.00 30.61
N HIS A 23 15.37 24.92 30.01
CA HIS A 23 16.24 23.95 29.36
C HIS A 23 16.71 24.51 28.02
N GLN A 24 17.94 25.04 28.04
CA GLN A 24 18.71 25.39 26.86
C GLN A 24 18.86 24.17 25.95
N ASN A 25 18.13 24.20 24.84
CA ASN A 25 18.23 23.21 23.77
C ASN A 25 19.49 23.51 22.95
N THR A 26 20.64 22.95 23.34
CA THR A 26 21.85 23.00 22.51
C THR A 26 21.73 22.00 21.38
N GLU A 27 21.28 22.49 20.22
CA GLU A 27 21.37 21.83 18.93
C GLU A 27 22.83 21.44 18.64
N LYS A 28 23.17 20.14 18.72
CA LYS A 28 24.38 19.62 18.08
C LYS A 28 24.09 19.45 16.59
N ARG A 29 24.27 20.55 15.84
CA ARG A 29 24.44 20.54 14.38
C ARG A 29 25.62 19.63 14.02
N LEU A 30 25.35 18.59 13.25
CA LEU A 30 26.36 17.81 12.55
C LEU A 30 27.03 18.71 11.48
N PRO A 31 28.37 18.75 11.39
CA PRO A 31 29.05 19.56 10.39
C PRO A 31 28.83 18.97 8.99
N ALA A 32 28.21 19.75 8.12
CA ALA A 32 28.21 19.53 6.68
C ALA A 32 29.64 19.74 6.17
N SER A 33 30.32 18.65 5.80
CA SER A 33 31.57 18.75 5.04
C SER A 33 31.21 19.01 3.57
N TYR A 34 31.20 20.28 3.23
CA TYR A 34 31.20 20.78 1.86
C TYR A 34 32.61 20.53 1.29
N SER A 35 32.77 19.47 0.50
CA SER A 35 33.96 19.28 -0.34
C SER A 35 33.62 19.80 -1.72
N ASP A 36 34.07 21.03 -1.97
CA ASP A 36 34.13 21.65 -3.28
C ASP A 36 35.26 20.97 -4.07
N SER A 37 34.89 20.04 -4.96
CA SER A 37 35.78 19.56 -6.01
C SER A 37 35.06 19.74 -7.32
N SER A 38 35.30 20.89 -7.95
CA SER A 38 34.91 21.19 -9.32
C SER A 38 35.72 20.32 -10.28
N GLU A 39 35.34 19.06 -10.40
CA GLU A 39 35.76 18.22 -11.51
C GLU A 39 34.76 18.40 -12.65
N ASN A 40 35.22 19.12 -13.69
CA ASN A 40 34.53 19.29 -14.94
C ASN A 40 34.47 17.94 -15.67
N CYS A 41 33.47 17.12 -15.34
CA CYS A 41 33.16 15.88 -16.02
C CYS A 41 32.14 16.15 -17.13
N THR A 42 32.60 16.64 -18.28
CA THR A 42 31.86 16.45 -19.53
C THR A 42 32.09 15.02 -20.01
N SER A 43 31.52 14.07 -19.28
CA SER A 43 31.11 12.80 -19.88
C SER A 43 29.72 13.06 -20.45
N GLU A 44 29.60 12.99 -21.77
CA GLU A 44 28.31 12.76 -22.40
C GLU A 44 27.83 11.42 -21.83
N GLU A 45 27.04 11.46 -20.76
CA GLU A 45 26.31 10.30 -20.28
C GLU A 45 25.41 9.90 -21.44
N GLU A 46 25.77 8.82 -22.13
CA GLU A 46 24.82 8.09 -22.95
C GLU A 46 23.65 7.76 -22.02
N ILE A 47 22.55 8.48 -22.18
CA ILE A 47 21.32 8.19 -21.46
C ILE A 47 20.91 6.80 -21.91
N ASP A 48 21.13 5.81 -21.05
CA ASP A 48 20.53 4.49 -21.20
C ASP A 48 19.02 4.70 -21.14
N LEU A 49 18.42 4.85 -22.33
CA LEU A 49 16.99 4.87 -22.52
C LEU A 49 16.48 3.43 -22.33
N GLY A 50 16.58 2.97 -21.08
CA GLY A 50 16.08 1.67 -20.67
C GLY A 50 14.61 1.52 -21.04
N VAL A 51 14.15 0.26 -21.10
CA VAL A 51 12.75 -0.05 -21.41
C VAL A 51 11.84 0.73 -20.44
N PRO A 52 10.86 1.52 -20.94
CA PRO A 52 9.97 2.26 -20.06
C PRO A 52 9.22 1.31 -19.12
N GLU A 53 9.49 1.41 -17.82
CA GLU A 53 8.87 0.59 -16.77
C GLU A 53 8.06 1.44 -15.78
N GLY A 54 7.14 0.78 -15.07
CA GLY A 54 6.33 1.37 -14.01
C GLY A 54 4.90 1.74 -14.40
N LEU A 55 4.16 2.30 -13.43
CA LEU A 55 2.74 2.64 -13.58
C LEU A 55 2.57 4.15 -13.74
N ARG A 56 1.80 4.56 -14.74
CA ARG A 56 1.50 5.97 -15.05
C ARG A 56 0.00 6.14 -15.25
N PHE A 57 -0.51 7.31 -14.89
CA PHE A 57 -1.82 7.75 -15.38
C PHE A 57 -1.67 8.26 -16.79
N ILE A 58 -2.45 7.70 -17.71
CA ILE A 58 -2.47 8.08 -19.12
C ILE A 58 -3.91 8.46 -19.44
N ASN A 59 -4.10 9.66 -19.97
CA ASN A 59 -5.39 10.07 -20.49
C ASN A 59 -5.67 9.30 -21.79
N ILE A 60 -6.72 8.47 -21.80
CA ILE A 60 -7.07 7.62 -22.94
C ILE A 60 -7.36 8.44 -24.21
N SER A 61 -7.91 9.66 -24.10
CA SER A 61 -8.14 10.50 -25.28
C SER A 61 -6.83 10.97 -25.93
N VAL A 62 -5.82 11.29 -25.11
CA VAL A 62 -4.48 11.63 -25.60
C VAL A 62 -3.85 10.42 -26.28
N LEU A 63 -3.92 9.25 -25.65
CA LEU A 63 -3.39 8.00 -26.23
C LEU A 63 -4.10 7.63 -27.55
N ALA A 64 -5.43 7.80 -27.62
CA ALA A 64 -6.21 7.57 -28.83
C ALA A 64 -5.75 8.50 -29.97
N SER A 65 -5.52 9.78 -29.68
CA SER A 65 -5.02 10.74 -30.69
C SER A 65 -3.65 10.36 -31.26
N VAL A 66 -2.78 9.73 -30.45
CA VAL A 66 -1.50 9.20 -30.93
C VAL A 66 -1.72 8.06 -31.92
N PHE A 67 -2.67 7.14 -31.65
CA PHE A 67 -2.96 6.02 -32.54
C PHE A 67 -3.57 6.44 -33.88
N GLU A 68 -4.31 7.54 -33.93
CA GLU A 68 -4.85 8.09 -35.18
C GLU A 68 -3.74 8.51 -36.17
N THR A 69 -2.52 8.79 -35.68
CA THR A 69 -1.35 9.07 -36.51
C THR A 69 -0.70 7.81 -37.09
N VAL A 70 -1.01 6.64 -36.52
CA VAL A 70 -0.40 5.35 -36.88
C VAL A 70 -1.20 4.69 -38.00
N ARG A 71 -0.55 4.44 -39.14
CA ARG A 71 -1.18 3.71 -40.25
C ARG A 71 -1.45 2.25 -39.88
N CYS A 72 -2.58 1.74 -40.36
CA CYS A 72 -2.98 0.35 -40.18
C CYS A 72 -1.87 -0.57 -40.71
N PRO A 73 -1.37 -1.52 -39.90
CA PRO A 73 -0.27 -2.39 -40.31
C PRO A 73 -0.67 -3.38 -41.41
N LEU A 74 -1.97 -3.68 -41.55
CA LEU A 74 -2.48 -4.64 -42.53
C LEU A 74 -2.76 -4.01 -43.90
N CYS A 75 -3.63 -2.98 -43.98
CA CYS A 75 -4.01 -2.40 -45.27
C CYS A 75 -3.17 -1.18 -45.70
N LYS A 76 -2.37 -0.61 -44.80
CA LYS A 76 -1.53 0.59 -45.01
C LYS A 76 -2.27 1.88 -45.42
N GLN A 77 -3.59 1.85 -45.60
CA GLN A 77 -4.41 2.99 -46.02
C GLN A 77 -5.19 3.62 -44.86
N GLY A 78 -5.82 2.82 -44.01
CA GLY A 78 -6.50 3.31 -42.81
C GLY A 78 -5.52 3.67 -41.70
N HIS A 79 -6.04 4.21 -40.60
CA HIS A 79 -5.30 4.47 -39.35
C HIS A 79 -5.83 3.59 -38.22
N ALA A 80 -5.06 3.50 -37.13
CA ALA A 80 -5.47 2.80 -35.92
C ALA A 80 -6.47 3.66 -35.12
N VAL A 81 -7.56 3.04 -34.69
CA VAL A 81 -8.58 3.61 -33.81
C VAL A 81 -8.58 2.80 -32.52
N LEU A 82 -8.54 3.48 -31.39
CA LEU A 82 -8.56 2.87 -30.07
C LEU A 82 -9.97 2.88 -29.49
N GLU A 83 -10.51 1.68 -29.25
CA GLU A 83 -11.69 1.45 -28.41
C GLU A 83 -11.26 0.82 -27.08
N GLU A 84 -12.10 0.91 -26.06
CA GLU A 84 -11.79 0.41 -24.72
C GLU A 84 -13.00 -0.26 -24.06
N GLU A 85 -12.81 -1.48 -23.56
CA GLU A 85 -13.73 -2.12 -22.63
C GLU A 85 -13.18 -2.06 -21.20
N LYS A 86 -14.00 -1.60 -20.26
CA LYS A 86 -13.59 -1.41 -18.86
C LYS A 86 -13.67 -2.70 -18.04
N MET A 87 -12.65 -2.96 -17.21
CA MET A 87 -12.56 -4.11 -16.30
C MET A 87 -12.14 -3.69 -14.87
N GLY A 88 -12.85 -2.72 -14.30
CA GLY A 88 -12.47 -2.06 -13.04
C GLY A 88 -11.52 -0.90 -13.31
N LEU A 89 -10.33 -0.92 -12.72
CA LEU A 89 -9.23 0.00 -13.08
C LEU A 89 -8.31 -0.56 -14.17
N ALA A 90 -8.50 -1.82 -14.55
CA ALA A 90 -7.95 -2.35 -15.79
C ALA A 90 -8.92 -2.11 -16.95
N SER A 91 -8.41 -2.27 -18.16
CA SER A 91 -9.19 -2.19 -19.38
C SER A 91 -8.62 -3.12 -20.45
N LEU A 92 -9.47 -3.43 -21.42
CA LEU A 92 -9.15 -4.14 -22.65
C LEU A 92 -9.20 -3.12 -23.82
N PRO A 93 -8.07 -2.47 -24.12
CA PRO A 93 -7.84 -1.79 -25.39
C PRO A 93 -8.09 -2.69 -26.60
N ILE A 94 -8.80 -2.14 -27.58
CA ILE A 94 -9.06 -2.75 -28.87
C ILE A 94 -8.61 -1.77 -29.96
N LEU A 95 -7.51 -2.09 -30.64
CA LEU A 95 -7.02 -1.32 -31.77
C LEU A 95 -7.60 -1.88 -33.06
N LYS A 96 -8.40 -1.07 -33.77
CA LYS A 96 -9.04 -1.42 -35.04
C LYS A 96 -8.54 -0.51 -36.16
N CYS A 97 -8.70 -0.96 -37.40
CA CYS A 97 -8.51 -0.08 -38.56
C CYS A 97 -9.75 0.80 -38.77
N SER A 98 -9.57 2.08 -39.06
CA SER A 98 -10.67 2.99 -39.43
C SER A 98 -11.36 2.64 -40.76
N SER A 99 -10.73 1.82 -41.61
CA SER A 99 -11.33 1.37 -42.86
C SER A 99 -12.25 0.16 -42.65
N SER A 100 -13.54 0.31 -42.99
CA SER A 100 -14.55 -0.76 -42.90
C SER A 100 -14.26 -2.01 -43.75
N LYS A 101 -13.37 -1.89 -44.75
CA LYS A 101 -12.93 -3.02 -45.59
C LYS A 101 -11.77 -3.81 -44.98
N CYS A 102 -11.15 -3.29 -43.92
CA CYS A 102 -10.00 -3.88 -43.26
C CYS A 102 -10.41 -4.57 -41.95
N LYS A 103 -9.98 -5.82 -41.77
CA LYS A 103 -10.27 -6.62 -40.57
C LYS A 103 -9.14 -6.61 -39.53
N PHE A 104 -8.27 -5.60 -39.58
CA PHE A 104 -7.21 -5.49 -38.58
C PHE A 104 -7.82 -5.17 -37.22
N GLU A 105 -7.50 -6.02 -36.25
CA GLU A 105 -7.89 -5.87 -34.86
C GLU A 105 -6.78 -6.43 -33.97
N LYS A 106 -6.46 -5.70 -32.89
CA LYS A 106 -5.53 -6.15 -31.85
C LYS A 106 -6.11 -5.84 -30.49
N LEU A 107 -6.23 -6.87 -29.67
CA LEU A 107 -6.68 -6.77 -28.28
C LEU A 107 -5.50 -6.98 -27.34
N PHE A 108 -5.45 -6.19 -26.26
CA PHE A 108 -4.49 -6.35 -25.17
C PHE A 108 -5.05 -5.75 -23.88
N TYR A 109 -4.55 -6.20 -22.74
CA TYR A 109 -4.95 -5.66 -21.43
C TYR A 109 -3.96 -4.61 -20.96
N THR A 110 -4.44 -3.60 -20.23
CA THR A 110 -3.59 -2.59 -19.57
C THR A 110 -2.85 -3.14 -18.35
N PHE A 111 -3.30 -4.27 -17.80
CA PHE A 111 -2.70 -4.93 -16.66
C PHE A 111 -2.75 -6.46 -16.78
N ASN A 112 -1.83 -7.12 -16.09
CA ASN A 112 -1.83 -8.57 -15.96
C ASN A 112 -2.97 -9.05 -15.06
N LYS A 113 -3.43 -10.27 -15.34
CA LYS A 113 -4.31 -11.02 -14.44
C LYS A 113 -3.48 -11.60 -13.29
N VAL A 114 -4.09 -11.67 -12.11
CA VAL A 114 -3.54 -12.39 -10.97
C VAL A 114 -3.43 -13.87 -11.35
N VAL A 115 -2.31 -14.51 -10.99
CA VAL A 115 -2.05 -15.94 -11.25
C VAL A 115 -3.23 -16.79 -10.77
N ASN A 116 -3.72 -17.68 -11.63
CA ASN A 116 -4.87 -18.56 -11.37
C ASN A 116 -6.19 -17.82 -11.04
N SER A 117 -6.37 -16.59 -11.52
CA SER A 117 -7.59 -15.80 -11.31
C SER A 117 -7.98 -15.03 -12.58
N GLN A 118 -9.27 -14.72 -12.70
CA GLN A 118 -9.76 -13.79 -13.74
C GLN A 118 -9.62 -12.32 -13.33
N ALA A 119 -9.23 -12.06 -12.09
CA ALA A 119 -9.06 -10.72 -11.55
C ALA A 119 -7.77 -10.06 -12.05
N PHE A 120 -7.81 -8.76 -12.33
CA PHE A 120 -6.61 -7.97 -12.66
C PHE A 120 -5.81 -7.58 -11.42
N GLU A 121 -4.48 -7.54 -11.55
CA GLU A 121 -3.58 -7.16 -10.47
C GLU A 121 -3.85 -5.75 -9.95
N VAL A 122 -4.09 -4.78 -10.83
CA VAL A 122 -4.36 -3.38 -10.42
C VAL A 122 -5.57 -3.28 -9.49
N ASN A 123 -6.61 -4.08 -9.75
CA ASN A 123 -7.79 -4.13 -8.91
C ASN A 123 -7.48 -4.73 -7.53
N ARG A 124 -6.63 -5.76 -7.47
CA ARG A 124 -6.15 -6.31 -6.18
C ARG A 124 -5.32 -5.30 -5.40
N ARG A 125 -4.39 -4.62 -6.09
CA ARG A 125 -3.50 -3.61 -5.51
C ARG A 125 -4.29 -2.44 -4.95
N VAL A 126 -5.26 -1.90 -5.70
CA VAL A 126 -6.02 -0.75 -5.22
C VAL A 126 -6.90 -1.09 -4.00
N VAL A 127 -7.44 -2.30 -3.93
CA VAL A 127 -8.19 -2.77 -2.75
C VAL A 127 -7.27 -2.86 -1.52
N LEU A 128 -6.06 -3.39 -1.67
CA LEU A 128 -5.06 -3.39 -0.60
C LEU A 128 -4.69 -1.96 -0.17
N VAL A 129 -4.41 -1.07 -1.12
CA VAL A 129 -4.04 0.33 -0.84
C VAL A 129 -5.17 1.05 -0.11
N THR A 130 -6.40 0.98 -0.62
CA THR A 130 -7.58 1.62 -0.01
C THR A 130 -7.90 1.08 1.38
N ARG A 131 -7.59 -0.20 1.64
CA ARG A 131 -7.65 -0.78 2.99
C ARG A 131 -6.57 -0.21 3.91
N ASN A 132 -5.33 -0.09 3.44
CA ASN A 132 -4.20 0.42 4.22
C ASN A 132 -4.35 1.90 4.59
N ILE A 133 -4.94 2.71 3.71
CA ILE A 133 -5.20 4.14 3.98
C ILE A 133 -6.57 4.40 4.62
N GLY A 134 -7.38 3.37 4.87
CA GLY A 134 -8.65 3.48 5.60
C GLY A 134 -9.83 4.12 4.84
N VAL A 135 -9.80 4.21 3.51
CA VAL A 135 -10.84 4.91 2.72
C VAL A 135 -11.94 4.01 2.13
N GLY A 136 -11.66 2.71 1.96
CA GLY A 136 -12.60 1.74 1.39
C GLY A 136 -13.06 2.05 -0.05
N HIS A 137 -14.11 1.35 -0.52
CA HIS A 137 -14.62 1.47 -1.89
C HIS A 137 -15.16 2.86 -2.21
N GLN A 138 -15.94 3.45 -1.31
CA GLN A 138 -16.53 4.79 -1.53
C GLN A 138 -15.46 5.88 -1.67
N GLY A 139 -14.36 5.76 -0.91
CA GLY A 139 -13.20 6.62 -1.10
C GLY A 139 -12.55 6.46 -2.48
N LEU A 140 -12.44 5.22 -2.96
CA LEU A 140 -11.94 4.94 -4.30
C LEU A 140 -12.85 5.49 -5.41
N VAL A 141 -14.18 5.36 -5.27
CA VAL A 141 -15.15 5.94 -6.21
C VAL A 141 -14.99 7.46 -6.28
N LYS A 142 -14.89 8.13 -5.13
CA LYS A 142 -14.67 9.58 -5.06
C LYS A 142 -13.34 9.98 -5.68
N PHE A 143 -12.27 9.24 -5.38
CA PHE A 143 -10.96 9.46 -5.98
C PHE A 143 -11.05 9.42 -7.51
N CYS A 144 -11.61 8.34 -8.08
CA CYS A 144 -11.79 8.21 -9.52
C CYS A 144 -12.60 9.36 -10.12
N GLY A 145 -13.71 9.75 -9.48
CA GLY A 145 -14.55 10.84 -9.96
C GLY A 145 -13.82 12.18 -9.99
N VAL A 146 -13.09 12.53 -8.91
CA VAL A 146 -12.36 13.81 -8.81
C VAL A 146 -11.19 13.87 -9.80
N THR A 147 -10.55 12.75 -10.10
CA THR A 147 -9.44 12.67 -11.07
C THR A 147 -9.91 12.48 -12.51
N ASN A 148 -11.21 12.54 -12.80
CA ASN A 148 -11.79 12.27 -14.12
C ASN A 148 -11.38 10.88 -14.68
N MET A 149 -11.28 9.88 -13.81
CA MET A 149 -11.12 8.49 -14.21
C MET A 149 -12.49 7.83 -14.33
N LEU A 150 -12.59 6.79 -15.15
CA LEU A 150 -13.76 5.92 -15.11
C LEU A 150 -13.97 5.39 -13.69
N PRO A 151 -15.22 5.09 -13.29
CA PRO A 151 -15.47 4.54 -11.96
C PRO A 151 -14.61 3.31 -11.70
N PRO A 152 -14.32 2.93 -10.45
CA PRO A 152 -13.64 1.68 -10.19
C PRO A 152 -14.57 0.48 -10.48
N MET A 153 -14.17 -0.70 -10.00
CA MET A 153 -15.02 -1.88 -10.00
C MET A 153 -16.24 -1.73 -9.09
N GLN A 154 -17.25 -2.56 -9.33
CA GLN A 154 -18.46 -2.60 -8.50
C GLN A 154 -18.14 -3.07 -7.07
N GLU A 155 -18.99 -2.68 -6.11
CA GLU A 155 -18.81 -2.96 -4.68
C GLU A 155 -18.68 -4.47 -4.40
N ASN A 156 -19.52 -5.32 -5.02
CA ASN A 156 -19.42 -6.77 -4.89
C ASN A 156 -18.04 -7.32 -5.28
N LEU A 157 -17.51 -6.87 -6.43
CA LEU A 157 -16.18 -7.25 -6.89
C LEU A 157 -15.10 -6.70 -5.94
N PHE A 158 -15.27 -5.50 -5.43
CA PHE A 158 -14.37 -4.94 -4.41
C PHE A 158 -14.34 -5.84 -3.15
N GLN A 159 -15.49 -6.33 -2.69
CA GLN A 159 -15.57 -7.25 -1.55
C GLN A 159 -14.92 -8.60 -1.83
N ASP A 160 -15.07 -9.16 -3.04
CA ASP A 160 -14.35 -10.36 -3.47
C ASP A 160 -12.83 -10.14 -3.46
N HIS A 161 -12.42 -8.95 -3.89
CA HIS A 161 -11.03 -8.54 -3.81
C HIS A 161 -10.56 -8.39 -2.36
N LEU A 162 -11.37 -7.83 -1.48
CA LEU A 162 -11.04 -7.66 -0.07
C LEU A 162 -10.91 -9.01 0.64
N LYS A 163 -11.81 -9.96 0.35
CA LYS A 163 -11.78 -11.32 0.91
C LYS A 163 -10.48 -12.04 0.56
N ALA A 164 -10.06 -12.02 -0.69
CA ALA A 164 -8.81 -12.70 -1.05
C ALA A 164 -7.56 -11.97 -0.54
N VAL A 165 -7.59 -10.63 -0.36
CA VAL A 165 -6.52 -9.91 0.36
C VAL A 165 -6.46 -10.35 1.83
N LYS A 166 -7.62 -10.43 2.51
CA LYS A 166 -7.71 -10.89 3.90
C LYS A 166 -7.14 -12.30 4.05
N ASN A 167 -7.55 -13.23 3.19
CA ASN A 167 -7.06 -14.61 3.23
C ASN A 167 -5.55 -14.68 3.03
N ALA A 168 -5.00 -13.94 2.07
CA ALA A 168 -3.56 -13.90 1.84
C ALA A 168 -2.80 -13.31 3.06
N ALA A 169 -3.32 -12.25 3.67
CA ALA A 169 -2.75 -11.65 4.87
C ALA A 169 -2.77 -12.62 6.07
N GLN A 170 -3.88 -13.34 6.26
CA GLN A 170 -4.00 -14.36 7.31
C GLN A 170 -2.99 -15.49 7.10
N THR A 171 -2.90 -16.04 5.88
CA THR A 171 -1.92 -17.09 5.57
C THR A 171 -0.48 -16.61 5.77
N ALA A 172 -0.17 -15.36 5.41
CA ALA A 172 1.15 -14.78 5.65
C ALA A 172 1.43 -14.65 7.16
N ALA A 173 0.46 -14.16 7.93
CA ALA A 173 0.58 -14.03 9.38
C ALA A 173 0.79 -15.39 10.06
N GLU A 174 0.01 -16.41 9.71
CA GLU A 174 0.15 -17.78 10.23
C GLU A 174 1.54 -18.36 9.91
N LYS A 175 2.03 -18.19 8.68
CA LYS A 175 3.38 -18.61 8.29
C LYS A 175 4.47 -17.87 9.07
N CYS A 176 4.35 -16.56 9.21
CA CYS A 176 5.30 -15.75 9.98
C CYS A 176 5.32 -16.17 11.45
N MET A 177 4.15 -16.34 12.07
CA MET A 177 4.04 -16.79 13.46
C MET A 177 4.62 -18.19 13.66
N SER A 178 4.34 -19.13 12.75
CA SER A 178 4.91 -20.48 12.80
C SER A 178 6.44 -20.43 12.69
N LYS A 179 6.97 -19.68 11.71
CA LYS A 179 8.41 -19.54 11.51
C LYS A 179 9.09 -18.92 12.72
N ALA A 180 8.50 -17.85 13.29
CA ALA A 180 9.02 -17.22 14.49
C ALA A 180 9.02 -18.18 15.69
N ALA A 181 7.97 -18.99 15.85
CA ALA A 181 7.92 -20.01 16.88
C ALA A 181 9.01 -21.09 16.71
N ASP A 182 9.30 -21.50 15.47
CA ASP A 182 10.35 -22.48 15.18
C ASP A 182 11.76 -21.92 15.35
N GLU A 183 12.02 -20.68 14.92
CA GLU A 183 13.30 -19.98 15.13
C GLU A 183 13.61 -19.88 16.64
N VAL A 184 12.60 -19.56 17.44
CA VAL A 184 12.75 -19.41 18.89
C VAL A 184 13.06 -20.75 19.59
N LYS A 185 12.55 -21.89 19.11
CA LYS A 185 12.86 -23.22 19.70
C LYS A 185 14.35 -23.55 19.68
N GLY A 186 15.10 -23.07 18.69
CA GLY A 186 16.52 -23.34 18.53
C GLY A 186 17.43 -22.62 19.54
N PHE A 187 16.92 -21.59 20.22
CA PHE A 187 17.67 -20.82 21.23
C PHE A 187 17.38 -21.25 22.67
N TYR A 188 16.50 -22.23 22.88
CA TYR A 188 16.11 -22.68 24.22
C TYR A 188 16.87 -23.95 24.64
N GLU A 189 17.62 -23.85 25.73
CA GLU A 189 17.98 -25.00 26.57
C GLU A 189 16.88 -25.21 27.63
N PRO A 190 16.47 -26.46 27.91
CA PRO A 190 15.28 -26.75 28.74
C PRO A 190 15.39 -26.41 30.24
N GLU A 191 16.49 -25.81 30.74
CA GLU A 191 16.77 -25.74 32.18
C GLU A 191 16.97 -24.34 32.80
N GLN A 192 16.79 -23.23 32.07
CA GLN A 192 16.84 -21.90 32.69
C GLN A 192 15.46 -21.31 32.95
N ASP A 193 15.01 -21.47 34.19
CA ASP A 193 13.76 -20.95 34.72
C ASP A 193 13.89 -19.44 35.01
N ASP A 194 14.09 -18.65 33.95
CA ASP A 194 14.33 -17.23 34.05
C ASP A 194 12.99 -16.48 34.23
N VAL A 195 12.96 -15.63 35.28
CA VAL A 195 11.82 -14.82 35.75
C VAL A 195 11.15 -13.97 34.63
N TYR A 196 11.85 -13.70 33.53
CA TYR A 196 11.36 -12.89 32.41
C TYR A 196 10.49 -13.65 31.39
N ASN A 197 10.36 -14.98 31.49
CA ASN A 197 9.60 -15.80 30.52
C ASN A 197 8.11 -16.02 30.89
N TYR A 198 7.57 -15.32 31.90
CA TYR A 198 6.23 -15.57 32.44
C TYR A 198 5.09 -15.39 31.42
N TRP A 199 5.15 -14.37 30.55
CA TRP A 199 4.14 -14.11 29.53
C TRP A 199 4.07 -15.17 28.41
N ARG A 200 5.03 -16.10 28.36
CA ARG A 200 5.18 -17.12 27.30
C ARG A 200 4.83 -18.53 27.75
N ARG A 201 4.51 -18.75 29.03
CA ARG A 201 4.12 -20.08 29.54
C ARG A 201 2.74 -20.48 29.00
N ARG A 202 2.59 -21.73 28.54
CA ARG A 202 1.28 -22.27 28.11
C ARG A 202 0.26 -22.09 29.25
N GLY A 203 -0.88 -21.46 28.96
CA GLY A 203 -1.96 -21.22 29.92
C GLY A 203 -2.04 -19.81 30.50
N PHE A 204 -1.11 -18.91 30.18
CA PHE A 204 -1.22 -17.49 30.53
C PHE A 204 -1.68 -16.66 29.33
N SER A 205 -2.81 -15.97 29.46
CA SER A 205 -3.23 -14.89 28.57
C SER A 205 -2.93 -13.54 29.25
N SER A 206 -2.54 -12.53 28.47
CA SER A 206 -2.39 -11.16 28.96
C SER A 206 -3.71 -10.66 29.56
N CYS A 207 -3.65 -10.06 30.76
CA CYS A 207 -4.80 -9.40 31.41
C CYS A 207 -5.33 -8.22 30.59
N TYR A 208 -4.51 -7.66 29.70
CA TYR A 208 -4.90 -6.66 28.71
C TYR A 208 -5.20 -7.39 27.41
N GLY A 209 -6.42 -7.93 27.31
CA GLY A 209 -6.90 -8.60 26.11
C GLY A 209 -6.93 -7.64 24.93
N VAL A 210 -5.97 -7.75 24.02
CA VAL A 210 -6.17 -7.24 22.66
C VAL A 210 -7.04 -8.25 21.94
N VAL A 211 -8.33 -7.96 21.89
CA VAL A 211 -9.32 -8.75 21.16
C VAL A 211 -9.14 -8.45 19.67
N THR A 212 -8.76 -9.47 18.90
CA THR A 212 -8.80 -9.47 17.42
C THR A 212 -10.10 -10.07 16.92
#